data_AF-A0A3D4CQC5-F1
#
_entry.id   AF-A0A3D4CQC5-F1
#
_cell.length_a   1.000
_cell.length_b   1.000
_cell.length_c   1.000
_cell.angle_alpha   90.00
_cell.angle_beta   90.00
_cell.angle_gamma   90.00
#
_symmetry.space_group_name_H-M   'P 1'
#
loop_
_entity.id
_entity.type
_entity.pdbx_description
1 polymer ?
#
loop_
_entity_poly.entity_id
_entity_poly.type
_entity_poly.pdbx_seq_one_letter_code
_entity_poly.pdbx_strand_id
1 'polypeptide(L)'
;VVWGGEFGRTTYAQKPGNAAGRDHHPGCFTQMMAGAGVKGGHVHGATDDYCYNVTEDPVHVHDLNATLMHLLGVEHKKLTFKFQGRDYRLTDVHGEVVRKILT
;
A
#
# COMPACT_ATOMS: atom_id res chain seq x y z
N VAL A 1 -9.64 3.04 10.48
CA VAL A 1 -8.98 4.24 9.91
C VAL A 1 -7.82 3.78 9.05
N VAL A 2 -7.71 4.32 7.84
CA VAL A 2 -6.52 4.20 6.98
C VAL A 2 -5.99 5.62 6.79
N TRP A 3 -4.70 5.82 7.03
CA TRP A 3 -4.06 7.12 6.95
C TRP A 3 -2.70 7.01 6.30
N GLY A 4 -2.48 7.83 5.27
CA GLY A 4 -1.18 7.97 4.62
C GLY A 4 -1.35 8.63 3.27
N GLY A 5 -0.37 8.42 2.39
CA GLY A 5 -0.37 8.95 1.03
C GLY A 5 -0.14 7.85 0.00
N GLU A 6 0.10 8.26 -1.25
CA GLU A 6 0.35 7.36 -2.38
C GLU A 6 1.82 7.37 -2.84
N PHE A 7 2.65 8.22 -2.23
CA PHE A 7 4.06 8.39 -2.57
C PHE A 7 4.91 8.59 -1.31
N GLY A 8 6.11 8.05 -1.33
CA GLY A 8 7.15 8.32 -0.36
C GLY A 8 7.87 9.63 -0.66
N ARG A 9 8.91 9.90 0.11
CA ARG A 9 9.83 11.03 -0.09
C ARG A 9 11.25 10.53 -0.21
N THR A 10 12.02 11.11 -1.12
CA THR A 10 13.43 10.77 -1.28
C THR A 10 14.25 11.29 -0.10
N THR A 11 15.29 10.56 0.31
CA THR A 11 16.27 11.03 1.31
C THR A 11 17.24 12.09 0.76
N TYR A 12 17.27 12.26 -0.56
CA TYR A 12 18.08 13.24 -1.29
C TYR A 12 17.21 14.30 -1.98
N ALA A 13 17.85 15.26 -2.64
CA ALA A 13 17.21 16.24 -3.52
C ALA A 13 17.66 16.04 -4.97
N GLN A 14 16.73 16.02 -5.92
CA GLN A 14 17.01 15.86 -7.35
C GLN A 14 17.71 17.09 -7.94
N LYS A 15 17.48 18.28 -7.37
CA LYS A 15 18.09 19.54 -7.80
C LYS A 15 19.04 20.07 -6.72
N PRO A 16 20.25 20.50 -7.07
CA PRO A 16 21.12 21.23 -6.16
C PRO A 16 20.41 22.47 -5.60
N GLY A 17 20.54 22.71 -4.29
CA GLY A 17 19.90 23.85 -3.60
C GLY A 17 18.47 23.62 -3.12
N ASN A 18 17.83 22.49 -3.47
CA ASN A 18 16.56 22.09 -2.87
C ASN A 18 16.76 21.42 -1.51
N ALA A 19 15.77 21.54 -0.63
CA ALA A 19 15.73 20.78 0.61
C ALA A 19 15.55 19.28 0.32
N ALA A 20 16.46 18.45 0.82
CA ALA A 20 16.31 16.99 0.80
C ALA A 20 15.04 16.56 1.55
N GLY A 21 14.47 15.39 1.21
CA GLY A 21 13.23 14.93 1.84
C GLY A 21 11.94 15.42 1.17
N ARG A 22 12.02 16.16 0.07
CA ARG A 22 10.86 16.85 -0.53
C ARG A 22 10.43 16.30 -1.87
N ASP A 23 11.30 15.64 -2.62
CA ASP A 23 10.92 15.08 -3.92
C ASP A 23 10.08 13.80 -3.74
N HIS A 24 9.26 13.48 -4.76
CA HIS A 24 8.38 12.32 -4.73
C HIS A 24 9.16 11.04 -4.98
N HIS A 25 8.88 10.01 -4.17
CA HIS A 25 9.45 8.67 -4.33
C HIS A 25 8.34 7.63 -4.54
N PRO A 26 8.16 7.10 -5.75
CA PRO A 26 7.11 6.11 -6.03
C PRO A 26 7.48 4.69 -5.62
N GLY A 27 8.74 4.43 -5.24
CA GLY A 27 9.24 3.06 -4.99
C GLY A 27 8.68 2.41 -3.72
N CYS A 28 8.47 3.21 -2.67
CA CYS A 28 7.91 2.73 -1.41
C CYS A 28 7.34 3.89 -0.57
N PHE A 29 6.31 3.59 0.22
CA PHE A 29 5.67 4.53 1.13
C PHE A 29 5.00 3.78 2.29
N THR A 30 4.65 4.52 3.35
CA THR A 30 4.05 3.96 4.56
C THR A 30 2.56 4.26 4.62
N GLN A 31 1.78 3.28 5.05
CA GLN A 31 0.37 3.42 5.39
C GLN A 31 0.17 3.08 6.87
N MET A 32 -0.61 3.89 7.57
CA MET A 32 -1.06 3.62 8.94
C MET A 32 -2.48 3.10 8.92
N MET A 33 -2.75 2.01 9.63
CA MET A 33 -4.08 1.45 9.78
C MET A 33 -4.41 1.22 11.25
N ALA A 34 -5.68 1.43 11.61
CA ALA A 34 -6.18 1.19 12.97
C ALA A 34 -7.63 0.71 12.97
N GLY A 35 -7.93 -0.28 13.81
CA GLY A 35 -9.25 -0.87 13.99
C GLY A 35 -9.58 -1.98 12.97
N ALA A 36 -10.85 -2.38 12.91
CA ALA A 36 -11.38 -3.37 11.96
C ALA A 36 -10.65 -4.73 11.94
N GLY A 37 -10.04 -5.16 13.05
CA GLY A 37 -9.28 -6.43 13.11
C GLY A 37 -7.85 -6.34 12.59
N VAL A 38 -7.28 -5.13 12.44
CA VAL A 38 -5.85 -4.94 12.18
C VAL A 38 -5.06 -5.08 13.49
N LYS A 39 -3.92 -5.78 13.45
CA LYS A 39 -3.03 -5.95 14.61
C LYS A 39 -2.54 -4.59 15.14
N GLY A 40 -2.77 -4.33 16.42
CA GLY A 40 -2.21 -3.16 17.11
C GLY A 40 -0.72 -3.32 17.43
N GLY A 41 0.04 -2.22 17.40
CA GLY A 41 1.47 -2.22 17.72
C GLY A 41 2.35 -3.04 16.75
N HIS A 42 1.83 -3.33 15.56
CA HIS A 42 2.50 -4.14 14.56
C HIS A 42 3.10 -3.27 13.45
N VAL A 43 4.39 -3.46 13.17
CA VAL A 43 5.06 -2.91 11.98
C VAL A 43 5.19 -4.04 10.97
N HIS A 44 4.82 -3.77 9.72
CA HIS A 44 4.85 -4.74 8.64
C HIS A 44 5.71 -4.22 7.49
N GLY A 45 6.65 -5.06 7.04
CA GLY A 45 7.62 -4.72 6.01
C GLY A 45 8.76 -3.82 6.50
N ALA A 46 9.80 -3.70 5.67
CA ALA A 46 10.95 -2.85 5.92
C ALA A 46 11.48 -2.25 4.60
N THR A 47 12.23 -1.15 4.71
CA THR A 47 13.00 -0.59 3.60
C THR A 47 14.49 -0.65 3.91
N ASP A 48 15.32 -0.40 2.90
CA ASP A 48 16.75 -0.15 3.11
C ASP A 48 16.99 1.11 3.97
N ASP A 49 18.25 1.29 4.39
CA ASP A 49 18.70 2.41 5.24
C ASP A 49 18.45 3.80 4.62
N TYR A 50 18.19 3.85 3.31
CA TYR A 50 17.94 5.08 2.55
C TYR A 50 16.46 5.29 2.22
N CYS A 51 15.58 4.42 2.74
CA CYS A 51 14.15 4.39 2.47
C CYS A 51 13.84 4.35 0.97
N TYR A 52 14.69 3.70 0.17
CA TYR A 52 14.59 3.72 -1.29
C TYR A 52 13.94 2.45 -1.84
N ASN A 53 14.34 1.27 -1.35
CA ASN A 53 13.78 -0.01 -1.76
C ASN A 53 13.14 -0.74 -0.58
N VAL A 54 12.10 -1.51 -0.86
CA VAL A 54 11.53 -2.47 0.09
C VAL A 54 12.47 -3.67 0.22
N THR A 55 12.80 -4.05 1.45
CA THR A 55 13.73 -5.14 1.76
C THR A 55 13.03 -6.36 2.34
N GLU A 56 11.90 -6.17 3.03
CA GLU A 56 11.16 -7.25 3.71
C GLU A 56 9.65 -7.08 3.57
N ASP A 57 8.93 -8.19 3.48
CA ASP A 57 7.46 -8.28 3.49
C ASP A 57 6.75 -7.17 2.66
N PRO A 58 6.99 -7.10 1.34
CA PRO A 58 6.38 -6.08 0.50
C PRO A 58 4.86 -6.24 0.44
N VAL A 59 4.16 -5.10 0.45
CA VAL A 59 2.71 -5.04 0.22
C VAL A 59 2.47 -4.23 -1.04
N HIS A 60 1.92 -4.87 -2.07
CA HIS A 60 1.51 -4.16 -3.27
C HIS A 60 0.21 -3.39 -3.01
N VAL A 61 -0.04 -2.30 -3.75
CA VAL A 61 -1.29 -1.51 -3.61
C VAL A 61 -2.55 -2.34 -3.86
N HIS A 62 -2.46 -3.34 -4.74
CA HIS A 62 -3.55 -4.30 -4.97
C HIS A 62 -3.84 -5.16 -3.74
N ASP A 63 -2.82 -5.58 -2.99
CA ASP A 63 -2.96 -6.40 -1.79
C ASP A 63 -3.51 -5.58 -0.62
N LEU A 64 -3.05 -4.32 -0.51
CA LEU A 64 -3.64 -3.36 0.43
C LEU A 64 -5.14 -3.17 0.15
N ASN A 65 -5.51 -2.90 -1.10
CA ASN A 65 -6.92 -2.72 -1.47
C ASN A 65 -7.74 -4.00 -1.29
N ALA A 66 -7.20 -5.18 -1.59
CA ALA A 66 -7.83 -6.46 -1.31
C ALA A 66 -8.09 -6.64 0.20
N THR A 67 -7.12 -6.28 1.02
CA THR A 67 -7.21 -6.34 2.49
C THR A 67 -8.26 -5.37 3.02
N LEU A 68 -8.31 -4.14 2.52
CA LEU A 68 -9.32 -3.16 2.93
C LEU A 68 -10.74 -3.63 2.58
N MET A 69 -10.94 -4.17 1.37
CA MET A 69 -12.24 -4.74 1.00
C MET A 69 -12.62 -5.94 1.88
N HIS A 70 -11.66 -6.81 2.19
CA HIS A 70 -11.88 -7.92 3.11
C HIS A 70 -12.35 -7.43 4.49
N LEU A 71 -11.69 -6.40 5.06
CA LEU A 71 -12.08 -5.81 6.36
C LEU A 71 -13.45 -5.13 6.32
N LEU A 72 -13.90 -4.69 5.14
CA LEU A 72 -15.24 -4.16 4.91
C LEU A 72 -16.29 -5.25 4.64
N GLY A 73 -15.92 -6.54 4.67
CA GLY A 73 -16.83 -7.65 4.39
C GLY A 73 -17.11 -7.87 2.90
N VAL A 74 -16.29 -7.29 2.01
CA VAL A 74 -16.43 -7.40 0.55
C VAL A 74 -15.42 -8.37 -0.02
N GLU A 75 -15.88 -9.36 -0.76
CA GLU A 75 -15.01 -10.24 -1.54
C GLU A 75 -14.51 -9.51 -2.78
N HIS A 76 -13.26 -9.04 -2.76
CA HIS A 76 -12.73 -8.14 -3.80
C HIS A 76 -12.77 -8.72 -5.22
N LYS A 77 -12.73 -10.05 -5.37
CA LYS A 77 -12.79 -10.74 -6.68
C LYS A 77 -14.20 -10.70 -7.29
N LYS A 78 -15.24 -10.45 -6.48
CA LYS A 78 -16.65 -10.38 -6.89
C LYS A 78 -17.15 -8.95 -7.12
N LEU A 79 -16.48 -7.93 -6.58
CA LEU A 79 -16.79 -6.53 -6.87
C LEU A 79 -16.23 -6.15 -8.25
N THR A 80 -16.91 -6.66 -9.27
CA THR A 80 -16.45 -6.60 -10.66
C THR A 80 -17.56 -6.01 -11.53
N PHE A 81 -17.18 -5.14 -12.47
CA PHE A 81 -18.11 -4.57 -13.45
C PHE A 81 -17.53 -4.66 -14.86
N LYS A 82 -18.39 -4.90 -15.85
CA LYS A 82 -17.97 -5.01 -17.25
C LYS A 82 -17.90 -3.64 -17.90
N PHE A 83 -16.76 -3.28 -18.46
CA PHE A 83 -16.55 -2.04 -19.20
C PHE A 83 -15.65 -2.29 -20.41
N GLN A 84 -16.03 -1.77 -21.59
CA GLN A 84 -15.28 -1.95 -22.85
C GLN A 84 -14.81 -3.41 -23.11
N GLY A 85 -15.64 -4.40 -22.79
CA GLY A 85 -15.32 -5.82 -23.04
C GLY A 85 -14.39 -6.47 -22.01
N ARG A 86 -13.95 -5.75 -20.98
CA ARG A 86 -13.14 -6.28 -19.87
C ARG A 86 -13.91 -6.22 -18.55
N ASP A 87 -13.66 -7.19 -17.70
CA ASP A 87 -14.11 -7.20 -16.32
C ASP A 87 -13.13 -6.37 -15.47
N TYR A 88 -13.61 -5.26 -14.91
CA TYR A 88 -12.86 -4.35 -14.07
C TYR A 88 -13.18 -4.58 -12.59
N ARG A 89 -12.15 -4.56 -11.75
CA ARG A 89 -12.25 -4.51 -10.29
C ARG A 89 -11.11 -3.67 -9.71
N LEU A 90 -11.25 -3.21 -8.48
CA LEU A 90 -10.28 -2.32 -7.83
C LEU A 90 -8.85 -2.90 -7.75
N THR A 91 -8.73 -4.23 -7.61
CA THR A 91 -7.43 -4.91 -7.54
C THR A 91 -6.95 -5.43 -8.89
N ASP A 92 -7.65 -5.10 -9.98
CA ASP A 92 -7.44 -5.64 -11.33
C ASP A 92 -7.21 -7.16 -11.30
N VAL A 93 -6.29 -7.74 -12.07
CA VAL A 93 -6.00 -9.18 -12.05
C VAL A 93 -5.21 -9.66 -10.82
N HIS A 94 -4.91 -8.75 -9.88
CA HIS A 94 -4.09 -9.00 -8.69
C HIS A 94 -4.91 -8.90 -7.38
N GLY A 95 -4.18 -8.85 -6.26
CA GLY A 95 -4.70 -8.64 -4.92
C GLY A 95 -4.81 -9.94 -4.14
N GLU A 96 -4.01 -10.07 -3.10
CA GLU A 96 -4.13 -11.08 -2.07
C GLU A 96 -4.27 -10.41 -0.70
N VAL A 97 -5.12 -10.97 0.15
CA VAL A 97 -5.34 -10.40 1.49
C VAL A 97 -4.07 -10.57 2.32
N VAL A 98 -3.55 -9.48 2.86
CA VAL A 98 -2.35 -9.46 3.71
C VAL A 98 -2.72 -9.99 5.09
N ARG A 99 -2.83 -11.31 5.23
CA ARG A 99 -3.26 -11.93 6.49
C ARG A 99 -2.31 -11.66 7.66
N LYS A 100 -1.03 -11.40 7.36
CA LYS A 100 0.01 -11.15 8.38
C LYS A 100 -0.32 -9.95 9.28
N ILE A 101 -1.07 -8.95 8.79
CA ILE A 101 -1.42 -7.73 9.55
C ILE A 101 -2.80 -7.81 10.23
N LEU A 102 -3.53 -8.90 10.08
CA LEU A 102 -4.88 -9.10 10.64
C LEU A 102 -4.85 -9.96 11.90
N THR A 103 -5.75 -9.70 12.84
CA THR A 103 -5.94 -10.47 14.09
C THR A 103 -6.62 -11.80 13.85
#